data_AF-A0AAU6YFB3-F1
#
_entry.id   AF-A0AAU6YFB3-F1
#
_cell.length_a   1.000
_cell.length_b   1.000
_cell.length_c   1.000
_cell.angle_alpha   90.00
_cell.angle_beta   90.00
_cell.angle_gamma   90.00
#
_symmetry.space_group_name_H-M   'P 1'
#
loop_
_entity.id
_entity.type
_entity.pdbx_description
1 polymer ?
#
loop_
_entity_poly.entity_id
_entity_poly.type
_entity_poly.pdbx_seq_one_letter_code
_entity_poly.pdbx_strand_id
1 'polypeptide(L)'
;MVKWIIPSMAPVVAEAIAKIRRLTEDARRIAQWYEFNPERLYLPHDLEHLRRQELLTMDEVQQVILLEKGSASFASQWCTANNVLLIKNDSGVCARFADVEKAAILQLPSGFPLLNTEMGLKYSEALIVVRRNELHSARGTFSCVIEPVSINQVNTALGTRSEHGFESIFERLGFTEPDGSRIRVSTHQFRHYLNTLAQAGGMSQLDIAKWSGRLDVRQNEVYDHVSADQMVAKIRESIGDESHMFGPLAKLPKNIPISRDEFARLKIPTAHTTDFGFCVHDYTMMPCERHADCINCNEHVCVKGDEGKAIMVKRRLQDAQELLVRAEAATVEGYYGADRWMEHHRKTVLRLIQLTEILDNPAVPTGAVIQLADVPIISSTGVEQALEDRAALDGYSTLKRLAPTNASRMKRSKHG
;
A
#
# COMPACT_ATOMS: atom_id res chain seq x y z
N MET A 1 12.78 16.64 -6.94
CA MET A 1 11.33 16.36 -7.03
C MET A 1 10.64 17.10 -5.88
N VAL A 2 9.72 18.02 -6.17
CA VAL A 2 8.99 18.76 -5.12
C VAL A 2 7.91 17.84 -4.56
N LYS A 3 7.98 17.53 -3.25
CA LYS A 3 6.96 16.73 -2.57
C LYS A 3 5.88 17.67 -2.05
N TRP A 4 4.69 17.61 -2.63
CA TRP A 4 3.56 18.45 -2.24
C TRP A 4 3.03 18.03 -0.86
N ILE A 5 2.96 18.98 0.07
CA ILE A 5 2.29 18.79 1.36
C ILE A 5 0.83 19.16 1.18
N ILE A 6 -0.08 18.23 1.53
CA ILE A 6 -1.52 18.47 1.44
C ILE A 6 -1.87 19.59 2.45
N PRO A 7 -2.67 20.61 2.07
CA PRO A 7 -2.97 21.74 2.95
C PRO A 7 -3.49 21.34 4.34
N SER A 8 -4.26 20.26 4.44
CA SER A 8 -4.75 19.72 5.71
C SER A 8 -3.65 19.17 6.63
N MET A 9 -2.52 18.73 6.08
CA MET A 9 -1.37 18.24 6.84
C MET A 9 -0.36 19.34 7.18
N ALA A 10 -0.39 20.46 6.46
CA ALA A 10 0.58 21.54 6.63
C ALA A 10 0.67 22.08 8.07
N PRO A 11 -0.45 22.30 8.81
CA PRO A 11 -0.39 22.76 10.19
C PRO A 11 0.34 21.78 11.12
N VAL A 12 0.06 20.48 10.99
CA VAL A 12 0.68 19.42 11.80
C VAL A 12 2.18 19.31 11.51
N VAL A 13 2.56 19.38 10.23
CA VAL A 13 3.98 19.37 9.83
C VAL A 13 4.71 20.62 10.34
N ALA A 14 4.09 21.79 10.24
CA ALA A 14 4.67 23.04 10.74
C ALA A 14 4.90 22.98 12.27
N GLU A 15 3.92 22.47 13.02
CA GLU A 15 4.04 22.27 14.46
C GLU A 15 5.14 21.25 14.81
N ALA A 16 5.22 20.14 14.08
CA ALA A 16 6.28 19.14 14.28
C ALA A 16 7.67 19.73 14.02
N ILE A 17 7.85 20.48 12.92
CA ILE A 17 9.11 21.16 12.60
C ILE A 17 9.46 22.19 13.68
N ALA A 18 8.49 22.96 14.16
CA ALA A 18 8.71 23.93 15.23
C ALA A 18 9.18 23.25 16.53
N LYS A 19 8.52 22.15 16.92
CA LYS A 19 8.93 21.35 18.10
C LYS A 19 10.33 20.80 17.93
N ILE A 20 10.65 20.20 16.78
CA ILE A 20 11.97 19.63 16.50
C ILE A 20 13.03 20.73 16.57
N ARG A 21 12.82 21.88 15.92
CA ARG A 21 13.76 23.00 15.94
C ARG A 21 14.06 23.49 17.36
N ARG A 22 13.06 23.54 18.22
CA ARG A 22 13.23 23.92 19.63
C ARG A 22 14.02 22.86 20.40
N LEU A 23 13.71 21.58 20.21
CA LEU A 23 14.40 20.48 20.89
C LEU A 23 15.86 20.32 20.45
N THR A 24 16.18 20.64 19.20
CA THR A 24 17.53 20.52 18.64
C THR A 24 18.31 21.82 18.66
N GLU A 25 17.79 22.87 19.29
CA GLU A 25 18.39 24.21 19.25
C GLU A 25 19.80 24.24 19.87
N ASP A 26 19.98 23.67 21.06
CA ASP A 26 21.26 23.67 21.76
C ASP A 26 22.33 22.93 20.97
N ALA A 27 22.01 21.74 20.43
CA ALA A 27 22.94 20.98 19.60
C ALA A 27 23.34 21.72 18.32
N ARG A 28 22.41 22.43 17.68
CA ARG A 28 22.71 23.25 16.49
C ARG A 28 23.53 24.50 16.85
N ARG A 29 23.33 25.09 18.03
CA ARG A 29 24.14 26.18 18.55
C ARG A 29 25.59 25.72 18.81
N ILE A 30 25.76 24.54 19.40
CA ILE A 30 27.08 23.91 19.60
C ILE A 30 27.75 23.67 18.24
N ALA A 31 27.03 23.08 17.29
CA ALA A 31 27.53 22.85 15.93
C ALA A 31 28.02 24.15 15.28
N GLN A 32 27.19 25.20 15.31
CA GLN A 32 27.53 26.51 14.77
C GLN A 32 28.74 27.11 15.46
N TRP A 33 28.86 26.98 16.79
CA TRP A 33 29.99 27.50 17.53
C TRP A 33 31.32 26.85 17.09
N TYR A 34 31.34 25.54 16.88
CA TYR A 34 32.52 24.83 16.38
C TYR A 34 32.89 25.19 14.94
N GLU A 35 31.93 25.61 14.10
CA GLU A 35 32.26 26.14 12.77
C GLU A 35 33.13 27.40 12.83
N PHE A 36 32.93 28.24 13.86
CA PHE A 36 33.73 29.45 14.07
C PHE A 36 34.97 29.20 14.96
N ASN A 37 35.00 28.10 15.70
CA ASN A 37 36.03 27.78 16.69
C ASN A 37 36.49 26.32 16.58
N PRO A 38 37.07 25.88 15.45
CA PRO A 38 37.33 24.46 15.18
C PRO A 38 38.38 23.82 16.11
N GLU A 39 39.29 24.61 16.65
CA GLU A 39 40.38 24.14 17.51
C GLU A 39 40.10 24.33 19.01
N ARG A 40 38.91 24.80 19.37
CA ARG A 40 38.53 25.07 20.77
C ARG A 40 37.37 24.20 21.18
N LEU A 41 37.36 23.76 22.44
CA LEU A 41 36.25 23.02 23.03
C LEU A 41 35.11 23.99 23.33
N TYR A 42 33.88 23.62 22.94
CA TYR A 42 32.69 24.33 23.39
C TYR A 42 32.53 24.14 24.91
N LEU A 43 32.41 25.25 25.64
CA LEU A 43 32.11 25.26 27.06
C LEU A 43 30.88 26.14 27.33
N PRO A 44 29.96 25.69 28.19
CA PRO A 44 28.98 26.57 28.81
C PRO A 44 29.63 27.79 29.49
N HIS A 45 28.89 28.90 29.59
CA HIS A 45 29.44 30.17 30.09
C HIS A 45 30.01 30.07 31.51
N ASP A 46 29.38 29.27 32.36
CA ASP A 46 29.78 28.97 33.73
C ASP A 46 31.10 28.18 33.81
N LEU A 47 31.45 27.42 32.77
CA LEU A 47 32.68 26.61 32.70
C LEU A 47 33.83 27.28 31.93
N GLU A 48 33.62 28.45 31.31
CA GLU A 48 34.67 29.14 30.54
C GLU A 48 35.92 29.49 31.38
N HIS A 49 35.78 29.63 32.71
CA HIS A 49 36.91 29.85 33.60
C HIS A 49 37.90 28.67 33.60
N LEU A 50 37.44 27.45 33.33
CA LEU A 50 38.26 26.24 33.25
C LEU A 50 39.25 26.27 32.08
N ARG A 51 38.95 27.02 31.02
CA ARG A 51 39.83 27.18 29.86
C ARG A 51 41.20 27.78 30.21
N ARG A 52 41.27 28.55 31.31
CA ARG A 52 42.52 29.18 31.79
C ARG A 52 43.30 28.27 32.74
N GLN A 53 42.72 27.16 33.18
CA GLN A 53 43.39 26.21 34.05
C GLN A 53 44.25 25.26 33.23
N GLU A 54 45.46 24.97 33.71
CA GLU A 54 46.33 23.98 33.07
C GLU A 54 45.88 22.55 33.37
N LEU A 55 45.45 22.30 34.62
CA LEU A 55 45.05 20.99 35.13
C LEU A 55 43.61 21.06 35.63
N LEU A 56 42.79 20.09 35.20
CA LEU A 56 41.43 19.86 35.65
C LEU A 56 41.39 18.67 36.60
N THR A 57 40.63 18.80 37.69
CA THR A 57 40.22 17.67 38.52
C THR A 57 39.24 16.75 37.78
N MET A 58 39.06 15.51 38.23
CA MET A 58 38.10 14.59 37.60
C MET A 58 36.65 15.07 37.67
N ASP A 59 36.28 15.87 38.68
CA ASP A 59 34.95 16.48 38.75
C ASP A 59 34.78 17.56 37.67
N GLU A 60 35.79 18.43 37.48
CA GLU A 60 35.79 19.43 36.42
C GLU A 60 35.80 18.79 35.02
N VAL A 61 36.58 17.72 34.80
CA VAL A 61 36.53 16.95 33.55
C VAL A 61 35.12 16.41 33.30
N GLN A 62 34.45 15.92 34.34
CA GLN A 62 33.07 15.45 34.21
C GLN A 62 32.12 16.58 33.82
N GLN A 63 32.22 17.75 34.47
CA GLN A 63 31.40 18.93 34.14
C GLN A 63 31.63 19.43 32.71
N VAL A 64 32.88 19.33 32.24
CA VAL A 64 33.25 19.70 30.86
C VAL A 64 32.64 18.76 29.83
N ILE A 65 32.58 17.45 30.11
CA ILE A 65 32.15 16.44 29.13
C ILE A 65 30.65 16.12 29.20
N LEU A 66 30.07 16.06 30.39
CA LEU A 66 28.67 15.69 30.59
C LEU A 66 27.81 16.89 30.95
N LEU A 67 26.59 16.90 30.44
CA LEU A 67 25.57 17.88 30.78
C LEU A 67 25.08 17.73 32.23
N GLU A 68 24.96 16.49 32.70
CA GLU A 68 24.49 16.13 34.04
C GLU A 68 25.58 15.36 34.79
N LYS A 69 25.53 15.39 36.12
CA LYS A 69 26.50 14.70 36.96
C LYS A 69 26.42 13.18 36.71
N GLY A 70 27.53 12.61 36.26
CA GLY A 70 27.69 11.18 36.03
C GLY A 70 28.20 10.41 37.25
N SER A 71 28.48 9.12 37.03
CA SER A 71 29.21 8.28 38.00
C SER A 71 30.58 8.89 38.30
N ALA A 72 31.03 8.85 39.55
CA ALA A 72 32.34 9.35 39.97
C ALA A 72 33.52 8.76 39.18
N SER A 73 33.37 7.56 38.61
CA SER A 73 34.41 6.91 37.80
C SER A 73 34.41 7.32 36.32
N PHE A 74 33.39 8.06 35.86
CA PHE A 74 33.20 8.37 34.44
C PHE A 74 34.38 9.14 33.86
N ALA A 75 34.80 10.24 34.51
CA ALA A 75 35.86 11.09 34.00
C ALA A 75 37.17 10.32 33.82
N SER A 76 37.59 9.53 34.81
CA SER A 76 38.79 8.70 34.71
C SER A 76 38.69 7.67 33.58
N GLN A 77 37.54 7.00 33.45
CA GLN A 77 37.32 6.00 32.39
C GLN A 77 37.30 6.64 31.00
N TRP A 78 36.66 7.79 30.87
CA TRP A 78 36.62 8.57 29.63
C TRP A 78 38.01 9.04 29.23
N CYS A 79 38.81 9.55 30.19
CA CYS A 79 40.20 9.95 29.93
C CYS A 79 41.02 8.77 29.42
N THR A 80 40.96 7.62 30.10
CA THR A 80 41.66 6.40 29.66
C THR A 80 41.21 5.94 28.28
N ALA A 81 39.90 5.92 28.02
CA ALA A 81 39.35 5.49 26.72
C ALA A 81 39.74 6.42 25.56
N ASN A 82 40.02 7.69 25.84
CA ASN A 82 40.39 8.69 24.84
C ASN A 82 41.88 9.07 24.87
N ASN A 83 42.72 8.26 25.53
CA ASN A 83 44.17 8.48 25.64
C ASN A 83 44.57 9.84 26.25
N VAL A 84 43.76 10.37 27.16
CA VAL A 84 44.09 11.54 27.97
C VAL A 84 44.95 11.11 29.16
N LEU A 85 46.14 11.69 29.28
CA LEU A 85 47.07 11.35 30.35
C LEU A 85 46.51 11.78 31.71
N LEU A 86 46.42 10.83 32.63
CA LEU A 86 46.07 11.09 34.03
C LEU A 86 47.32 11.37 34.84
N ILE A 87 47.35 12.52 35.50
CA ILE A 87 48.47 13.02 36.32
C ILE A 87 48.05 12.95 37.78
N LYS A 88 48.89 12.36 38.64
CA LYS A 88 48.66 12.34 40.08
C LYS A 88 49.37 13.52 40.72
N ASN A 89 48.65 14.35 41.47
CA ASN A 89 49.19 15.44 42.27
C ASN A 89 48.77 15.28 43.75
N ASP A 90 49.21 16.21 44.60
CA ASP A 90 48.89 16.21 46.04
C ASP A 90 47.39 16.36 46.33
N SER A 91 46.61 16.86 45.36
CA SER A 91 45.17 17.11 45.45
C SER A 91 44.31 16.00 44.84
N GLY A 92 44.91 14.99 44.20
CA GLY A 92 44.21 13.86 43.58
C GLY A 92 44.69 13.53 42.15
N VAL A 93 43.81 12.92 41.36
CA VAL A 93 44.05 12.61 39.94
C VAL A 93 43.49 13.73 39.09
N CYS A 94 44.31 14.27 38.18
CA CYS A 94 43.98 15.39 37.30
C CYS A 94 44.31 15.07 35.83
N ALA A 95 43.79 15.86 34.91
CA ALA A 95 44.12 15.80 33.48
C ALA A 95 44.41 17.21 32.95
N ARG A 96 45.26 17.34 31.92
CA ARG A 96 45.51 18.65 31.32
C ARG A 96 44.29 19.10 30.51
N PHE A 97 43.88 20.36 30.65
CA PHE A 97 42.76 20.92 29.88
C PHE A 97 42.97 20.72 28.37
N ALA A 98 44.18 21.00 27.86
CA ALA A 98 44.51 20.87 26.44
C ALA A 98 44.33 19.44 25.90
N ASP A 99 44.63 18.41 26.71
CA ASP A 99 44.47 17.02 26.31
C ASP A 99 42.99 16.62 26.31
N VAL A 100 42.21 17.10 27.28
CA VAL A 100 40.75 16.92 27.34
C VAL A 100 40.06 17.62 26.16
N GLU A 101 40.44 18.86 25.86
CA GLU A 101 39.94 19.66 24.72
C GLU A 101 40.19 18.91 23.41
N LYS A 102 41.41 18.48 23.17
CA LYS A 102 41.76 17.70 21.98
C LYS A 102 40.95 16.40 21.88
N ALA A 103 40.83 15.65 22.97
CA ALA A 103 40.09 14.39 23.01
C ALA A 103 38.58 14.56 22.80
N ALA A 104 38.00 15.65 23.30
CA ALA A 104 36.58 15.95 23.11
C ALA A 104 36.28 16.46 21.70
N ILE A 105 37.15 17.28 21.10
CA ILE A 105 37.01 17.74 19.71
C ILE A 105 37.12 16.55 18.74
N LEU A 106 38.07 15.62 18.97
CA LEU A 106 38.21 14.41 18.15
C LEU A 106 36.98 13.49 18.17
N GLN A 107 36.08 13.69 19.13
CA GLN A 107 34.82 12.95 19.22
C GLN A 107 33.69 13.55 18.39
N LEU A 108 33.87 14.73 17.79
CA LEU A 108 32.91 15.28 16.83
C LEU A 108 32.68 14.33 15.65
N PRO A 109 31.53 14.41 14.96
CA PRO A 109 31.22 13.51 13.86
C PRO A 109 32.26 13.56 12.73
N SER A 110 32.53 12.40 12.11
CA SER A 110 33.38 12.33 10.93
C SER A 110 32.82 13.18 9.80
N GLY A 111 33.65 14.04 9.20
CA GLY A 111 33.22 14.95 8.13
C GLY A 111 32.63 16.28 8.63
N PHE A 112 32.57 16.52 9.95
CA PHE A 112 32.24 17.83 10.50
C PHE A 112 33.11 18.93 9.84
N PRO A 113 32.53 20.08 9.44
CA PRO A 113 31.20 20.59 9.78
C PRO A 113 30.04 20.15 8.86
N LEU A 114 30.31 19.31 7.85
CA LEU A 114 29.30 18.89 6.89
C LEU A 114 28.65 17.57 7.33
N LEU A 115 27.32 17.59 7.47
CA LEU A 115 26.52 16.38 7.67
C LEU A 115 26.36 15.61 6.34
N ASN A 116 26.21 16.33 5.23
CA ASN A 116 26.16 15.76 3.89
C ASN A 116 27.00 16.62 2.94
N THR A 117 28.08 16.05 2.43
CA THR A 117 29.03 16.73 1.54
C THR A 117 28.44 17.01 0.15
N GLU A 118 27.64 16.10 -0.40
CA GLU A 118 27.02 16.24 -1.73
C GLU A 118 26.04 17.41 -1.78
N MET A 119 25.28 17.61 -0.69
CA MET A 119 24.30 18.69 -0.58
C MET A 119 24.86 19.96 0.05
N GLY A 120 26.11 19.94 0.54
CA GLY A 120 26.70 21.03 1.32
C GLY A 120 25.98 21.31 2.64
N LEU A 121 25.23 20.34 3.18
CA LEU A 121 24.42 20.53 4.38
C LEU A 121 25.29 20.47 5.63
N LYS A 122 25.30 21.54 6.41
CA LYS A 122 26.03 21.64 7.68
C LYS A 122 25.26 21.04 8.86
N TYR A 123 25.99 20.64 9.90
CA TYR A 123 25.37 20.19 11.16
C TYR A 123 24.53 21.27 11.85
N SER A 124 24.94 22.55 11.76
CA SER A 124 24.17 23.68 12.33
C SER A 124 22.85 23.94 11.61
N GLU A 125 22.76 23.59 10.32
CA GLU A 125 21.61 23.82 9.45
C GLU A 125 20.65 22.61 9.42
N ALA A 126 21.16 21.43 9.75
CA ALA A 126 20.37 20.20 9.78
C ALA A 126 19.22 20.28 10.79
N LEU A 127 18.04 19.76 10.42
CA LEU A 127 16.85 19.84 11.28
C LEU A 127 16.98 18.96 12.53
N ILE A 128 17.59 17.78 12.41
CA ILE A 128 17.65 16.74 13.45
C ILE A 128 19.11 16.44 13.80
N VAL A 129 19.64 17.21 14.74
CA VAL A 129 20.95 17.01 15.38
C VAL A 129 20.75 17.14 16.88
N VAL A 130 21.39 16.26 17.65
CA VAL A 130 21.27 16.20 19.12
C VAL A 130 22.67 16.13 19.73
N ARG A 131 22.76 16.33 21.05
CA ARG A 131 23.98 16.03 21.81
C ARG A 131 24.19 14.53 21.87
N ARG A 132 25.45 14.09 21.94
CA ARG A 132 25.78 12.67 22.05
C ARG A 132 25.12 12.08 23.31
N ASN A 133 24.49 10.93 23.13
CA ASN A 133 23.69 10.21 24.13
C ASN A 133 22.41 10.93 24.62
N GLU A 134 21.98 12.05 24.02
CA GLU A 134 20.77 12.76 24.47
C GLU A 134 19.49 11.92 24.35
N LEU A 135 19.47 10.96 23.41
CA LEU A 135 18.36 10.01 23.23
C LEU A 135 18.61 8.66 23.93
N HIS A 136 19.71 8.52 24.68
CA HIS A 136 20.06 7.27 25.34
C HIS A 136 19.45 7.20 26.74
N SER A 137 18.86 6.06 27.11
CA SER A 137 18.17 5.91 28.41
C SER A 137 19.10 5.82 29.62
N ALA A 138 20.28 5.20 29.45
CA ALA A 138 21.21 4.91 30.56
C ALA A 138 22.54 5.68 30.55
N ARG A 139 22.92 6.36 29.45
CA ARG A 139 24.22 7.02 29.33
C ARG A 139 24.07 8.51 29.55
N GLY A 140 25.05 9.12 30.22
CA GLY A 140 25.09 10.57 30.40
C GLY A 140 25.17 11.30 29.05
N THR A 141 24.36 12.35 28.92
CA THR A 141 24.35 13.25 27.77
C THR A 141 25.61 14.10 27.76
N PHE A 142 26.28 14.17 26.62
CA PHE A 142 27.47 15.00 26.46
C PHE A 142 27.07 16.47 26.33
N SER A 143 27.81 17.37 26.96
CA SER A 143 27.54 18.82 26.89
C SER A 143 28.14 19.46 25.62
N CYS A 144 29.26 18.92 25.12
CA CYS A 144 30.08 19.52 24.07
C CYS A 144 30.15 18.73 22.76
N VAL A 145 29.60 17.51 22.69
CA VAL A 145 29.66 16.65 21.49
C VAL A 145 28.27 16.46 20.91
N ILE A 146 28.16 16.59 19.59
CA ILE A 146 26.90 16.43 18.84
C ILE A 146 26.92 15.16 17.98
N GLU A 147 25.74 14.69 17.59
CA GLU A 147 25.57 13.61 16.63
C GLU A 147 24.24 13.75 15.84
N PRO A 148 24.18 13.22 14.61
CA PRO A 148 22.92 13.13 13.90
C PRO A 148 22.07 11.99 14.46
N VAL A 149 20.75 12.15 14.43
CA VAL A 149 19.85 11.06 14.83
C VAL A 149 19.80 10.00 13.74
N SER A 150 20.13 8.77 14.09
CA SER A 150 20.10 7.61 13.21
C SER A 150 18.71 6.99 13.10
N ILE A 151 18.44 6.31 11.99
CA ILE A 151 17.21 5.53 11.80
C ILE A 151 17.06 4.42 12.86
N ASN A 152 18.17 3.87 13.35
CA ASN A 152 18.16 2.83 14.38
C ASN A 152 17.69 3.35 15.74
N GLN A 153 18.03 4.60 16.10
CA GLN A 153 17.49 5.25 17.30
C GLN A 153 15.97 5.41 17.20
N VAL A 154 15.46 5.85 16.03
CA VAL A 154 14.02 5.96 15.78
C VAL A 154 13.32 4.60 15.84
N ASN A 155 13.86 3.59 15.16
CA ASN A 155 13.29 2.23 15.17
C ASN A 155 13.28 1.60 16.57
N THR A 156 14.32 1.86 17.37
CA THR A 156 14.37 1.40 18.76
C THR A 156 13.27 2.06 19.58
N ALA A 157 13.09 3.38 19.45
CA ALA A 157 12.02 4.11 20.13
C ALA A 157 10.62 3.62 19.71
N LEU A 158 10.44 3.12 18.49
CA LEU A 158 9.18 2.56 18.00
C LEU A 158 8.98 1.06 18.32
N GLY A 159 9.83 0.47 19.18
CA GLY A 159 9.64 -0.88 19.71
C GLY A 159 10.29 -2.01 18.90
N THR A 160 11.15 -1.69 17.92
CA THR A 160 11.83 -2.73 17.12
C THR A 160 12.77 -3.60 17.97
N ARG A 161 13.26 -3.09 19.11
CA ARG A 161 14.18 -3.80 20.01
C ARG A 161 13.58 -4.09 21.40
N SER A 162 12.28 -3.93 21.57
CA SER A 162 11.61 -4.17 22.86
C SER A 162 11.79 -5.61 23.34
N GLU A 163 11.75 -6.59 22.42
CA GLU A 163 12.05 -8.00 22.70
C GLU A 163 13.49 -8.24 23.23
N HIS A 164 14.42 -7.33 22.93
CA HIS A 164 15.80 -7.38 23.41
C HIS A 164 16.04 -6.53 24.67
N GLY A 165 14.98 -6.13 25.37
CA GLY A 165 15.06 -5.37 26.62
C GLY A 165 15.28 -3.87 26.44
N PHE A 166 15.13 -3.32 25.24
CA PHE A 166 15.20 -1.88 25.01
C PHE A 166 13.81 -1.25 25.11
N GLU A 167 13.63 -0.36 26.07
CA GLU A 167 12.35 0.31 26.29
C GLU A 167 12.00 1.26 25.14
N SER A 168 10.79 1.09 24.60
CA SER A 168 10.19 1.93 23.56
C SER A 168 9.47 3.16 24.13
N ILE A 169 9.08 4.09 23.26
CA ILE A 169 8.25 5.23 23.66
C ILE A 169 6.88 4.79 24.19
N PHE A 170 6.34 3.68 23.66
CA PHE A 170 5.04 3.15 24.09
C PHE A 170 5.13 2.60 25.50
N GLU A 171 6.16 1.80 25.79
CA GLU A 171 6.41 1.25 27.12
C GLU A 171 6.64 2.37 28.15
N ARG A 172 7.46 3.38 27.80
CA ARG A 172 7.71 4.55 28.66
C ARG A 172 6.46 5.34 29.03
N LEU A 173 5.45 5.32 28.15
CA LEU A 173 4.18 6.01 28.35
C LEU A 173 3.09 5.09 28.92
N GLY A 174 3.39 3.81 29.18
CA GLY A 174 2.45 2.83 29.71
C GLY A 174 1.43 2.31 28.68
N PHE A 175 1.71 2.42 27.38
CA PHE A 175 0.85 1.91 26.32
C PHE A 175 1.19 0.47 25.94
N THR A 176 0.17 -0.36 25.78
CA THR A 176 0.22 -1.75 25.31
C THR A 176 -0.90 -2.00 24.31
N GLU A 177 -0.77 -3.08 23.53
CA GLU A 177 -1.85 -3.57 22.68
C GLU A 177 -3.04 -4.07 23.54
N PRO A 178 -4.26 -4.21 22.98
CA PRO A 178 -5.43 -4.69 23.73
C PRO A 178 -5.26 -6.07 24.39
N ASP A 179 -4.37 -6.90 23.86
CA ASP A 179 -4.02 -8.22 24.41
C ASP A 179 -2.92 -8.16 25.49
N GLY A 180 -2.46 -6.95 25.84
CA GLY A 180 -1.39 -6.69 26.80
C GLY A 180 0.02 -6.84 26.22
N SER A 181 0.17 -7.15 24.93
CA SER A 181 1.47 -7.24 24.28
C SER A 181 2.09 -5.85 24.05
N ARG A 182 3.40 -5.85 23.78
CA ARG A 182 4.17 -4.61 23.58
C ARG A 182 3.90 -4.06 22.18
N ILE A 183 3.66 -2.75 22.09
CA ILE A 183 3.44 -2.07 20.81
C ILE A 183 4.76 -1.99 20.04
N ARG A 184 4.72 -2.42 18.77
CA ARG A 184 5.84 -2.29 17.83
C ARG A 184 5.34 -1.74 16.50
N VAL A 185 5.94 -0.65 16.06
CA VAL A 185 5.61 -0.01 14.78
C VAL A 185 6.88 0.24 13.98
N SER A 186 6.90 -0.21 12.73
CA SER A 186 7.96 0.13 11.78
C SER A 186 7.71 1.49 11.12
N THR A 187 8.77 2.17 10.71
CA THR A 187 8.68 3.45 9.99
C THR A 187 7.89 3.34 8.67
N HIS A 188 7.91 2.16 8.02
CA HIS A 188 7.13 1.90 6.80
C HIS A 188 5.62 1.80 7.05
N GLN A 189 5.17 1.35 8.24
CA GLN A 189 3.75 1.22 8.54
C GLN A 189 3.01 2.56 8.52
N PHE A 190 3.65 3.65 8.96
CA PHE A 190 3.07 5.00 8.84
C PHE A 190 2.80 5.36 7.36
N ARG A 191 3.72 5.02 6.46
CA ARG A 191 3.54 5.25 5.02
C ARG A 191 2.41 4.40 4.44
N HIS A 192 2.32 3.12 4.83
CA HIS A 192 1.24 2.25 4.40
C HIS A 192 -0.12 2.77 4.88
N TYR A 193 -0.21 3.13 6.16
CA TYR A 193 -1.44 3.70 6.73
C TYR A 193 -1.89 4.97 6.01
N LEU A 194 -0.97 5.90 5.75
CA LEU A 194 -1.27 7.11 4.99
C LEU A 194 -1.73 6.82 3.55
N ASN A 195 -1.13 5.84 2.88
CA ASN A 195 -1.59 5.41 1.56
C ASN A 195 -2.98 4.77 1.61
N THR A 196 -3.26 3.94 2.63
CA THR A 196 -4.59 3.34 2.83
C THR A 196 -5.65 4.41 3.06
N LEU A 197 -5.36 5.44 3.88
CA LEU A 197 -6.27 6.57 4.08
C LEU A 197 -6.49 7.38 2.79
N ALA A 198 -5.42 7.63 2.02
CA ALA A 198 -5.53 8.33 0.75
C ALA A 198 -6.37 7.54 -0.27
N GLN A 199 -6.19 6.22 -0.32
CA GLN A 199 -6.96 5.33 -1.17
C GLN A 199 -8.44 5.27 -0.75
N ALA A 200 -8.71 5.18 0.55
CA ALA A 200 -10.06 5.25 1.10
C ALA A 200 -10.75 6.60 0.82
N GLY A 201 -9.95 7.68 0.74
CA GLY A 201 -10.39 9.01 0.33
C GLY A 201 -10.56 9.21 -1.18
N GLY A 202 -10.39 8.15 -1.99
CA GLY A 202 -10.61 8.19 -3.44
C GLY A 202 -9.41 8.61 -4.29
N MET A 203 -8.20 8.76 -3.72
CA MET A 203 -7.01 9.06 -4.51
C MET A 203 -6.57 7.84 -5.35
N SER A 204 -6.17 8.09 -6.60
CA SER A 204 -5.62 7.04 -7.46
C SER A 204 -4.25 6.56 -6.99
N GLN A 205 -3.87 5.32 -7.32
CA GLN A 205 -2.53 4.80 -7.01
C GLN A 205 -1.41 5.65 -7.64
N LEU A 206 -1.67 6.26 -8.80
CA LEU A 206 -0.74 7.16 -9.47
C LEU A 206 -0.57 8.48 -8.70
N ASP A 207 -1.66 9.04 -8.17
CA ASP A 207 -1.60 10.24 -7.33
C ASP A 207 -0.96 9.94 -5.97
N ILE A 208 -1.25 8.77 -5.39
CA ILE A 208 -0.58 8.28 -4.17
C ILE A 208 0.91 8.06 -4.45
N ALA A 209 1.31 7.49 -5.58
CA ALA A 209 2.71 7.29 -5.95
C ALA A 209 3.45 8.62 -6.12
N LYS A 210 2.83 9.60 -6.80
CA LYS A 210 3.34 10.97 -6.94
C LYS A 210 3.45 11.67 -5.59
N TRP A 211 2.38 11.66 -4.78
CA TRP A 211 2.34 12.28 -3.46
C TRP A 211 3.35 11.67 -2.49
N SER A 212 3.48 10.34 -2.51
CA SER A 212 4.43 9.61 -1.67
C SER A 212 5.88 9.67 -2.20
N GLY A 213 6.13 10.38 -3.29
CA GLY A 213 7.46 10.76 -3.78
C GLY A 213 8.26 9.59 -4.36
N ARG A 214 7.61 8.65 -5.05
CA ARG A 214 8.31 7.55 -5.72
C ARG A 214 9.13 8.08 -6.92
N LEU A 215 10.41 7.72 -6.99
CA LEU A 215 11.37 8.26 -7.96
C LEU A 215 11.14 7.81 -9.41
N ASP A 216 10.46 6.68 -9.60
CA ASP A 216 10.18 6.15 -10.93
C ASP A 216 8.69 5.85 -11.10
N VAL A 217 8.01 6.76 -11.81
CA VAL A 217 6.62 6.59 -12.27
C VAL A 217 6.59 5.97 -13.68
N ARG A 218 7.75 5.85 -14.35
CA ARG A 218 7.86 5.34 -15.73
C ARG A 218 7.91 3.82 -15.82
N GLN A 219 8.11 3.13 -14.70
CA GLN A 219 7.77 1.70 -14.61
C GLN A 219 6.25 1.42 -14.70
N ASN A 220 5.40 2.45 -14.78
CA ASN A 220 3.96 2.31 -15.03
C ASN A 220 3.55 2.48 -16.50
N GLU A 221 4.48 2.59 -17.46
CA GLU A 221 4.15 2.71 -18.90
C GLU A 221 3.48 1.45 -19.49
N VAL A 222 3.42 0.34 -18.77
CA VAL A 222 2.69 -0.89 -19.16
C VAL A 222 1.59 -1.25 -18.15
N TYR A 223 0.98 -0.26 -17.50
CA TYR A 223 -0.18 -0.51 -16.64
C TYR A 223 -1.30 0.48 -16.95
N ASP A 224 -2.19 0.01 -17.81
CA ASP A 224 -3.57 0.44 -18.00
C ASP A 224 -4.16 1.01 -16.69
N HIS A 225 -4.46 2.31 -16.68
CA HIS A 225 -4.54 3.14 -15.47
C HIS A 225 -5.87 3.00 -14.67
N VAL A 226 -6.23 1.78 -14.28
CA VAL A 226 -7.28 1.54 -13.28
C VAL A 226 -6.84 0.42 -12.34
N SER A 227 -6.67 0.72 -11.04
CA SER A 227 -6.39 -0.33 -10.05
C SER A 227 -7.59 -1.26 -9.89
N ALA A 228 -7.36 -2.53 -9.48
CA ALA A 228 -8.44 -3.50 -9.26
C ALA A 228 -9.56 -2.93 -8.37
N ASP A 229 -9.21 -2.21 -7.30
CA ASP A 229 -10.18 -1.58 -6.39
C ASP A 229 -10.99 -0.45 -7.04
N GLN A 230 -10.35 0.38 -7.88
CA GLN A 230 -11.05 1.42 -8.64
C GLN A 230 -11.99 0.81 -9.67
N MET A 231 -11.59 -0.31 -10.29
CA MET A 231 -12.45 -1.02 -11.22
C MET A 231 -13.62 -1.67 -10.49
N VAL A 232 -13.39 -2.31 -9.33
CA VAL A 232 -14.44 -2.84 -8.46
C VAL A 232 -15.43 -1.75 -8.07
N ALA A 233 -14.95 -0.58 -7.60
CA ALA A 233 -15.79 0.54 -7.24
C ALA A 233 -16.63 1.04 -8.44
N LYS A 234 -15.99 1.22 -9.60
CA LYS A 234 -16.65 1.66 -10.84
C LYS A 234 -17.71 0.67 -11.31
N ILE A 235 -17.45 -0.64 -11.27
CA ILE A 235 -18.45 -1.66 -11.62
C ILE A 235 -19.61 -1.62 -10.61
N ARG A 236 -19.32 -1.53 -9.30
CA ARG A 236 -20.35 -1.46 -8.25
C ARG A 236 -21.24 -0.23 -8.38
N GLU A 237 -20.66 0.94 -8.62
CA GLU A 237 -21.39 2.20 -8.82
C GLU A 237 -22.30 2.18 -10.05
N SER A 238 -21.99 1.33 -11.04
CA SER A 238 -22.78 1.18 -12.26
C SER A 238 -23.92 0.15 -12.10
N ILE A 239 -23.88 -0.72 -11.08
CA ILE A 239 -24.93 -1.73 -10.86
C ILE A 239 -26.28 -1.07 -10.61
N GLY A 240 -27.31 -1.54 -11.32
CA GLY A 240 -28.68 -1.02 -11.22
C GLY A 240 -28.90 0.36 -11.85
N ASP A 241 -27.88 0.93 -12.51
CA ASP A 241 -27.99 2.16 -13.29
C ASP A 241 -28.05 1.82 -14.78
N GLU A 242 -29.26 1.78 -15.34
CA GLU A 242 -29.50 1.45 -16.76
C GLU A 242 -28.92 2.50 -17.73
N SER A 243 -28.47 3.67 -17.24
CA SER A 243 -27.84 4.70 -18.07
C SER A 243 -26.33 4.51 -18.23
N HIS A 244 -25.70 3.78 -17.31
CA HIS A 244 -24.25 3.62 -17.22
C HIS A 244 -23.79 2.15 -17.19
N MET A 245 -24.72 1.20 -17.03
CA MET A 245 -24.47 -0.23 -17.16
C MET A 245 -25.40 -0.90 -18.17
N PHE A 246 -24.83 -1.73 -19.03
CA PHE A 246 -25.56 -2.50 -20.03
C PHE A 246 -25.33 -3.99 -19.79
N GLY A 247 -26.40 -4.77 -19.72
CA GLY A 247 -26.36 -6.23 -19.53
C GLY A 247 -27.12 -6.71 -18.30
N PRO A 248 -26.97 -8.00 -17.93
CA PRO A 248 -27.69 -8.61 -16.81
C PRO A 248 -27.55 -7.88 -15.47
N LEU A 249 -26.36 -7.35 -15.17
CA LEU A 249 -26.07 -6.60 -13.94
C LEU A 249 -26.73 -5.20 -13.89
N ALA A 250 -27.26 -4.70 -15.00
CA ALA A 250 -28.05 -3.46 -15.01
C ALA A 250 -29.45 -3.64 -14.42
N LYS A 251 -29.98 -4.87 -14.43
CA LYS A 251 -31.34 -5.18 -13.99
C LYS A 251 -31.33 -5.77 -12.58
N LEU A 252 -31.57 -4.94 -11.58
CA LEU A 252 -31.75 -5.40 -10.20
C LEU A 252 -33.07 -6.17 -10.05
N PRO A 253 -33.09 -7.33 -9.35
CA PRO A 253 -34.34 -7.98 -8.97
C PRO A 253 -35.29 -7.01 -8.25
N LYS A 254 -36.60 -7.06 -8.56
CA LYS A 254 -37.58 -6.10 -8.02
C LYS A 254 -37.80 -6.20 -6.50
N ASN A 255 -37.48 -7.35 -5.89
CA ASN A 255 -37.72 -7.64 -4.48
C ASN A 255 -36.42 -8.07 -3.78
N ILE A 256 -35.48 -7.15 -3.59
CA ILE A 256 -34.23 -7.42 -2.88
C ILE A 256 -34.37 -6.94 -1.42
N PRO A 257 -34.13 -7.81 -0.41
CA PRO A 257 -34.26 -7.45 1.01
C PRO A 257 -33.05 -6.67 1.57
N ILE A 258 -32.06 -6.39 0.73
CA ILE A 258 -30.81 -5.70 1.06
C ILE A 258 -30.67 -4.43 0.21
N SER A 259 -29.83 -3.49 0.67
CA SER A 259 -29.56 -2.26 -0.09
C SER A 259 -28.85 -2.56 -1.42
N ARG A 260 -29.00 -1.67 -2.41
CA ARG A 260 -28.28 -1.73 -3.69
C ARG A 260 -26.76 -1.87 -3.50
N ASP A 261 -26.19 -1.10 -2.57
CA ASP A 261 -24.75 -1.12 -2.31
C ASP A 261 -24.29 -2.45 -1.70
N GLU A 262 -25.10 -3.04 -0.83
CA GLU A 262 -24.86 -4.36 -0.26
C GLU A 262 -24.98 -5.46 -1.32
N PHE A 263 -25.96 -5.37 -2.21
CA PHE A 263 -26.09 -6.25 -3.36
C PHE A 263 -24.89 -6.15 -4.31
N ALA A 264 -24.43 -4.93 -4.60
CA ALA A 264 -23.27 -4.69 -5.46
C ALA A 264 -21.97 -5.24 -4.85
N ARG A 265 -21.80 -5.13 -3.52
CA ARG A 265 -20.66 -5.74 -2.79
C ARG A 265 -20.67 -7.26 -2.83
N LEU A 266 -21.85 -7.89 -2.71
CA LEU A 266 -22.00 -9.34 -2.80
C LEU A 266 -21.78 -9.86 -4.22
N LYS A 267 -22.21 -9.12 -5.25
CA LYS A 267 -22.11 -9.54 -6.65
C LYS A 267 -20.75 -9.28 -7.28
N ILE A 268 -20.03 -8.25 -6.84
CA ILE A 268 -18.73 -7.86 -7.40
C ILE A 268 -17.72 -7.79 -6.25
N PRO A 269 -17.23 -8.94 -5.74
CA PRO A 269 -16.22 -8.95 -4.70
C PRO A 269 -14.84 -8.54 -5.23
N THR A 270 -14.57 -8.83 -6.51
CA THR A 270 -13.27 -8.68 -7.19
C THR A 270 -13.45 -8.12 -8.62
N ALA A 271 -12.37 -7.60 -9.21
CA ALA A 271 -12.30 -7.27 -10.63
C ALA A 271 -10.86 -7.54 -11.15
N HIS A 272 -10.67 -8.68 -11.81
CA HIS A 272 -9.36 -9.08 -12.34
C HIS A 272 -9.22 -8.67 -13.80
N THR A 273 -8.13 -8.00 -14.14
CA THR A 273 -7.87 -7.56 -15.52
C THR A 273 -7.69 -8.73 -16.48
N THR A 274 -8.35 -8.66 -17.63
CA THR A 274 -8.13 -9.55 -18.78
C THR A 274 -7.68 -8.74 -20.00
N ASP A 275 -7.32 -9.42 -21.07
CA ASP A 275 -6.84 -8.81 -22.33
C ASP A 275 -7.84 -7.81 -22.95
N PHE A 276 -9.13 -7.95 -22.66
CA PHE A 276 -10.19 -7.13 -23.26
C PHE A 276 -11.26 -6.64 -22.26
N GLY A 277 -11.10 -6.90 -20.96
CA GLY A 277 -11.99 -6.36 -19.94
C GLY A 277 -11.58 -6.77 -18.53
N PHE A 278 -12.57 -7.15 -17.72
CA PHE A 278 -12.42 -7.51 -16.32
C PHE A 278 -13.29 -8.72 -15.96
N CYS A 279 -12.72 -9.62 -15.16
CA CYS A 279 -13.42 -10.77 -14.58
C CYS A 279 -13.90 -10.41 -13.17
N VAL A 280 -15.20 -10.52 -12.91
CA VAL A 280 -15.81 -10.23 -11.59
C VAL A 280 -16.08 -11.49 -10.76
N HIS A 281 -15.46 -12.61 -11.16
CA HIS A 281 -15.58 -13.90 -10.49
C HIS A 281 -15.10 -13.84 -9.03
N ASP A 282 -15.89 -14.41 -8.12
CA ASP A 282 -15.53 -14.52 -6.72
C ASP A 282 -14.46 -15.59 -6.51
N TYR A 283 -13.20 -15.19 -6.37
CA TYR A 283 -12.07 -16.11 -6.15
C TYR A 283 -12.04 -16.75 -4.76
N THR A 284 -13.00 -16.43 -3.87
CA THR A 284 -13.25 -17.22 -2.66
C THR A 284 -14.07 -18.48 -2.95
N MET A 285 -14.71 -18.54 -4.12
CA MET A 285 -15.43 -19.70 -4.63
C MET A 285 -14.49 -20.66 -5.39
N MET A 286 -15.07 -21.68 -6.03
CA MET A 286 -14.29 -22.65 -6.82
C MET A 286 -13.56 -21.98 -7.99
N PRO A 287 -12.36 -22.48 -8.36
CA PRO A 287 -11.61 -21.95 -9.51
C PRO A 287 -12.44 -21.89 -10.80
N CYS A 288 -12.16 -20.88 -11.63
CA CYS A 288 -12.85 -20.67 -12.89
C CYS A 288 -12.63 -21.82 -13.89
N GLU A 289 -13.72 -22.50 -14.24
CA GLU A 289 -13.70 -23.61 -15.19
C GLU A 289 -13.64 -23.18 -16.66
N ARG A 290 -13.81 -21.87 -16.94
CA ARG A 290 -13.75 -21.32 -18.31
C ARG A 290 -12.33 -21.17 -18.84
N HIS A 291 -11.33 -21.20 -17.97
CA HIS A 291 -9.89 -21.22 -18.30
C HIS A 291 -9.51 -20.39 -19.55
N ALA A 292 -9.52 -19.05 -19.41
CA ALA A 292 -9.24 -18.06 -20.45
C ALA A 292 -10.30 -17.88 -21.57
N ASP A 293 -11.43 -18.59 -21.52
CA ASP A 293 -12.60 -18.34 -22.39
C ASP A 293 -13.49 -17.18 -21.88
N CYS A 294 -12.88 -16.09 -21.45
CA CYS A 294 -13.56 -14.99 -20.75
C CYS A 294 -14.63 -14.31 -21.61
N ILE A 295 -14.45 -14.26 -22.93
CA ILE A 295 -15.43 -13.63 -23.85
C ILE A 295 -16.77 -14.37 -23.82
N ASN A 296 -16.75 -15.68 -23.61
CA ASN A 296 -17.92 -16.54 -23.50
C ASN A 296 -18.39 -16.73 -22.04
N CYS A 297 -17.91 -15.90 -21.10
CA CYS A 297 -18.28 -15.93 -19.69
C CYS A 297 -19.31 -14.84 -19.35
N ASN A 298 -20.28 -15.17 -18.48
CA ASN A 298 -21.25 -14.20 -17.97
C ASN A 298 -20.66 -13.31 -16.85
N GLU A 299 -19.52 -13.66 -16.28
CA GLU A 299 -18.82 -12.88 -15.24
C GLU A 299 -17.76 -11.93 -15.83
N HIS A 300 -17.76 -11.75 -17.16
CA HIS A 300 -16.84 -10.84 -17.84
C HIS A 300 -17.51 -9.51 -18.17
N VAL A 301 -16.80 -8.43 -17.88
CA VAL A 301 -17.27 -7.06 -17.98
C VAL A 301 -16.25 -6.21 -18.73
N CYS A 302 -16.71 -5.38 -19.66
CA CYS A 302 -15.90 -4.42 -20.41
C CYS A 302 -16.26 -2.98 -20.03
N VAL A 303 -15.37 -2.05 -20.31
CA VAL A 303 -15.60 -0.62 -20.09
C VAL A 303 -15.38 0.11 -21.40
N LYS A 304 -16.38 0.89 -21.84
CA LYS A 304 -16.23 1.72 -23.03
C LYS A 304 -15.26 2.88 -22.77
N GLY A 305 -14.39 3.16 -23.73
CA GLY A 305 -13.37 4.21 -23.64
C GLY A 305 -11.98 3.72 -23.25
N ASP A 306 -11.82 2.42 -22.99
CA ASP A 306 -10.52 1.78 -22.86
C ASP A 306 -9.99 1.42 -24.26
N GLU A 307 -9.16 2.32 -24.81
CA GLU A 307 -8.64 2.17 -26.17
C GLU A 307 -7.73 0.94 -26.32
N GLY A 308 -6.95 0.62 -25.28
CA GLY A 308 -6.05 -0.54 -25.28
C GLY A 308 -6.84 -1.84 -25.38
N LYS A 309 -7.84 -2.02 -24.51
CA LYS A 309 -8.70 -3.20 -24.53
C LYS A 309 -9.59 -3.26 -25.78
N ALA A 310 -10.05 -2.12 -26.30
CA ALA A 310 -10.81 -2.08 -27.55
C ALA A 310 -9.99 -2.56 -28.76
N ILE A 311 -8.71 -2.19 -28.83
CA ILE A 311 -7.77 -2.71 -29.84
C ILE A 311 -7.64 -4.24 -29.69
N MET A 312 -7.50 -4.72 -28.45
CA MET A 312 -7.39 -6.16 -28.17
C MET A 312 -8.66 -6.93 -28.55
N VAL A 313 -9.86 -6.39 -28.33
CA VAL A 313 -11.13 -6.97 -28.82
C VAL A 313 -11.12 -7.13 -30.34
N LYS A 314 -10.75 -6.06 -31.06
CA LYS A 314 -10.72 -6.06 -32.53
C LYS A 314 -9.69 -7.05 -33.07
N ARG A 315 -8.52 -7.15 -32.43
CA ARG A 315 -7.50 -8.15 -32.78
C ARG A 315 -8.00 -9.57 -32.52
N ARG A 316 -8.61 -9.82 -31.36
CA ARG A 316 -9.16 -11.13 -31.01
C ARG A 316 -10.28 -11.56 -31.96
N LEU A 317 -11.07 -10.62 -32.48
CA LEU A 317 -12.09 -10.87 -33.50
C LEU A 317 -11.47 -11.38 -34.81
N GLN A 318 -10.39 -10.74 -35.27
CA GLN A 318 -9.67 -11.18 -36.48
C GLN A 318 -9.14 -12.61 -36.30
N ASP A 319 -8.45 -12.88 -35.19
CA ASP A 319 -7.93 -14.22 -34.88
C ASP A 319 -9.06 -15.26 -34.84
N ALA A 320 -10.21 -14.93 -34.22
CA ALA A 320 -11.35 -15.84 -34.12
C ALA A 320 -12.01 -16.13 -35.47
N GLN A 321 -12.06 -15.16 -36.38
CA GLN A 321 -12.58 -15.33 -37.74
C GLN A 321 -11.71 -16.27 -38.56
N GLU A 322 -10.38 -16.13 -38.48
CA GLU A 322 -9.45 -17.04 -39.15
C GLU A 322 -9.59 -18.47 -38.62
N LEU A 323 -9.74 -18.64 -37.31
CA LEU A 323 -9.94 -19.96 -36.69
C LEU A 323 -11.29 -20.58 -37.08
N LEU A 324 -12.35 -19.77 -37.22
CA LEU A 324 -13.65 -20.25 -37.69
C LEU A 324 -13.56 -20.81 -39.12
N VAL A 325 -12.91 -20.10 -40.05
CA VAL A 325 -12.73 -20.58 -41.43
C VAL A 325 -12.01 -21.92 -41.47
N ARG A 326 -10.96 -22.09 -40.66
CA ARG A 326 -10.23 -23.37 -40.56
C ARG A 326 -11.11 -24.48 -39.99
N ALA A 327 -11.92 -24.19 -38.97
CA ALA A 327 -12.82 -25.16 -38.37
C ALA A 327 -13.96 -25.57 -39.32
N GLU A 328 -14.50 -24.63 -40.11
CA GLU A 328 -15.48 -24.92 -41.15
C GLU A 328 -14.90 -25.84 -42.24
N ALA A 329 -13.68 -25.57 -42.71
CA ALA A 329 -12.98 -26.44 -43.66
C ALA A 329 -12.74 -27.85 -43.10
N ALA A 330 -12.25 -27.96 -41.87
CA ALA A 330 -12.04 -29.25 -41.20
C ALA A 330 -13.35 -30.04 -41.00
N THR A 331 -14.47 -29.35 -40.81
CA THR A 331 -15.80 -29.97 -40.72
C THR A 331 -16.23 -30.54 -42.09
N VAL A 332 -16.00 -29.80 -43.18
CA VAL A 332 -16.27 -30.26 -44.56
C VAL A 332 -15.38 -31.46 -44.94
N GLU A 333 -14.12 -31.44 -44.51
CA GLU A 333 -13.16 -32.55 -44.71
C GLU A 333 -13.46 -33.77 -43.83
N GLY A 334 -14.44 -33.69 -42.92
CA GLY A 334 -14.92 -34.81 -42.11
C GLY A 334 -14.04 -35.15 -40.90
N TYR A 335 -13.21 -34.22 -40.42
CA TYR A 335 -12.40 -34.44 -39.21
C TYR A 335 -13.30 -34.61 -37.98
N TYR A 336 -13.04 -35.68 -37.22
CA TYR A 336 -13.82 -36.01 -36.03
C TYR A 336 -13.74 -34.89 -34.98
N GLY A 337 -14.89 -34.39 -34.53
CA GLY A 337 -15.01 -33.35 -33.51
C GLY A 337 -14.80 -31.92 -34.01
N ALA A 338 -14.57 -31.71 -35.31
CA ALA A 338 -14.41 -30.38 -35.89
C ALA A 338 -15.70 -29.53 -35.81
N ASP A 339 -16.86 -30.18 -35.80
CA ASP A 339 -18.18 -29.60 -35.61
C ASP A 339 -18.30 -28.80 -34.30
N ARG A 340 -17.80 -29.36 -33.19
CA ARG A 340 -17.81 -28.72 -31.87
C ARG A 340 -16.90 -27.49 -31.81
N TRP A 341 -15.74 -27.57 -32.44
CA TRP A 341 -14.81 -26.44 -32.54
C TRP A 341 -15.36 -25.33 -33.44
N MET A 342 -15.97 -25.70 -34.56
CA MET A 342 -16.67 -24.76 -35.43
C MET A 342 -17.78 -24.02 -34.66
N GLU A 343 -18.62 -24.73 -33.90
CA GLU A 343 -19.68 -24.12 -33.09
C GLU A 343 -19.12 -23.13 -32.04
N HIS A 344 -18.07 -23.54 -31.33
CA HIS A 344 -17.38 -22.69 -30.35
C HIS A 344 -16.79 -21.42 -30.98
N HIS A 345 -16.09 -21.55 -32.12
CA HIS A 345 -15.55 -20.40 -32.83
C HIS A 345 -16.64 -19.48 -33.37
N ARG A 346 -17.74 -20.04 -33.87
CA ARG A 346 -18.89 -19.27 -34.37
C ARG A 346 -19.51 -18.42 -33.27
N LYS A 347 -19.68 -19.00 -32.07
CA LYS A 347 -20.14 -18.27 -30.88
C LYS A 347 -19.17 -17.15 -30.48
N THR A 348 -17.87 -17.45 -30.47
CA THR A 348 -16.82 -16.48 -30.10
C THR A 348 -16.79 -15.29 -31.06
N VAL A 349 -16.84 -15.54 -32.37
CA VAL A 349 -16.91 -14.50 -33.41
C VAL A 349 -18.16 -13.63 -33.21
N LEU A 350 -19.33 -14.25 -33.03
CA LEU A 350 -20.58 -13.52 -32.81
C LEU A 350 -20.50 -12.57 -31.61
N ARG A 351 -19.94 -13.02 -30.48
CA ARG A 351 -19.82 -12.20 -29.27
C ARG A 351 -18.80 -11.07 -29.41
N LEU A 352 -17.69 -11.32 -30.11
CA LEU A 352 -16.69 -10.28 -30.39
C LEU A 352 -17.24 -9.22 -31.35
N ILE A 353 -18.07 -9.60 -32.32
CA ILE A 353 -18.79 -8.66 -33.18
C ILE A 353 -19.72 -7.79 -32.32
N GLN A 354 -20.59 -8.41 -31.51
CA GLN A 354 -21.51 -7.69 -30.62
C GLN A 354 -20.77 -6.70 -29.70
N LEU A 355 -19.67 -7.14 -29.07
CA LEU A 355 -18.87 -6.28 -28.21
C LEU A 355 -18.27 -5.11 -28.98
N THR A 356 -17.75 -5.36 -30.18
CA THR A 356 -17.18 -4.31 -31.04
C THR A 356 -18.26 -3.30 -31.45
N GLU A 357 -19.45 -3.75 -31.82
CA GLU A 357 -20.60 -2.90 -32.14
C GLU A 357 -20.98 -2.00 -30.95
N ILE A 358 -21.02 -2.54 -29.74
CA ILE A 358 -21.33 -1.77 -28.52
C ILE A 358 -20.23 -0.72 -28.24
N LEU A 359 -18.95 -1.11 -28.37
CA LEU A 359 -17.82 -0.21 -28.14
C LEU A 359 -17.79 0.94 -29.16
N ASP A 360 -18.10 0.66 -30.42
CA ASP A 360 -18.10 1.66 -31.50
C ASP A 360 -19.42 2.47 -31.57
N ASN A 361 -20.51 2.04 -30.92
CA ASN A 361 -21.81 2.71 -30.97
C ASN A 361 -21.82 4.06 -30.22
N PRO A 362 -21.99 5.21 -30.89
CA PRO A 362 -21.93 6.53 -30.25
C PRO A 362 -23.04 6.79 -29.22
N ALA A 363 -24.14 6.03 -29.25
CA ALA A 363 -25.21 6.13 -28.25
C ALA A 363 -24.81 5.55 -26.88
N VAL A 364 -23.77 4.71 -26.82
CA VAL A 364 -23.24 4.17 -25.56
C VAL A 364 -22.23 5.17 -25.00
N PRO A 365 -22.42 5.71 -23.78
CA PRO A 365 -21.55 6.72 -23.24
C PRO A 365 -20.14 6.17 -22.92
N THR A 366 -19.11 6.99 -23.11
CA THR A 366 -17.76 6.67 -22.64
C THR A 366 -17.77 6.47 -21.13
N GLY A 367 -17.12 5.41 -20.66
CA GLY A 367 -17.14 4.99 -19.26
C GLY A 367 -18.22 3.95 -18.93
N ALA A 368 -19.15 3.68 -19.85
CA ALA A 368 -20.19 2.67 -19.65
C ALA A 368 -19.61 1.28 -19.39
N VAL A 369 -20.23 0.58 -18.44
CA VAL A 369 -19.89 -0.79 -18.07
C VAL A 369 -20.75 -1.76 -18.88
N ILE A 370 -20.12 -2.63 -19.66
CA ILE A 370 -20.76 -3.51 -20.64
C ILE A 370 -20.59 -4.96 -20.20
N GLN A 371 -21.69 -5.68 -20.11
CA GLN A 371 -21.70 -7.12 -19.89
C GLN A 371 -22.54 -7.76 -20.99
N LEU A 372 -21.92 -8.63 -21.79
CA LEU A 372 -22.64 -9.36 -22.83
C LEU A 372 -23.58 -10.39 -22.17
N ALA A 373 -24.88 -10.32 -22.50
CA ALA A 373 -25.87 -11.29 -22.06
C ALA A 373 -25.79 -12.62 -22.85
N ASP A 374 -26.64 -13.57 -22.48
CA ASP A 374 -27.01 -14.78 -23.24
C ASP A 374 -25.90 -15.80 -23.49
N VAL A 375 -25.24 -16.25 -22.42
CA VAL A 375 -24.70 -17.62 -22.39
C VAL A 375 -25.73 -18.46 -21.65
N PRO A 376 -26.36 -19.47 -22.30
CA PRO A 376 -26.99 -20.54 -21.53
C PRO A 376 -25.91 -21.06 -20.58
N ILE A 377 -26.18 -20.95 -19.29
CA ILE A 377 -25.24 -21.37 -18.27
C ILE A 377 -25.10 -22.88 -18.46
N ILE A 378 -24.08 -23.32 -19.19
CA ILE A 378 -23.57 -24.68 -19.03
C ILE A 378 -22.88 -24.63 -17.68
N SER A 379 -23.70 -24.76 -16.64
CA SER A 379 -23.29 -24.80 -15.26
C SER A 379 -22.63 -26.15 -15.06
N SER A 380 -21.33 -26.13 -14.82
CA SER A 380 -20.60 -27.26 -14.25
C SER A 380 -21.01 -27.56 -12.79
N THR A 381 -21.88 -26.74 -12.20
CA THR A 381 -22.50 -27.06 -10.91
C THR A 381 -23.86 -27.71 -11.14
N GLY A 382 -23.96 -29.01 -10.82
CA GLY A 382 -25.18 -29.80 -10.97
C GLY A 382 -26.42 -29.28 -10.22
N VAL A 383 -26.29 -28.20 -9.43
CA VAL A 383 -27.37 -27.58 -8.67
C VAL A 383 -28.29 -26.75 -9.57
N GLU A 384 -27.77 -25.95 -10.50
CA GLU A 384 -28.60 -25.19 -11.45
C GLU A 384 -29.22 -26.12 -12.52
N GLN A 385 -28.47 -27.12 -13.00
CA GLN A 385 -28.98 -28.17 -13.88
C GLN A 385 -30.16 -28.91 -13.20
N ALA A 386 -30.04 -29.24 -11.91
CA ALA A 386 -31.11 -29.88 -11.15
C ALA A 386 -32.34 -28.98 -10.95
N LEU A 387 -32.15 -27.65 -10.89
CA LEU A 387 -33.26 -26.69 -10.81
C LEU A 387 -33.98 -26.55 -12.15
N GLU A 388 -33.24 -26.54 -13.27
CA GLU A 388 -33.81 -26.53 -14.62
C GLU A 388 -34.49 -27.85 -14.98
N ASP A 389 -33.89 -29.01 -14.64
CA ASP A 389 -34.48 -30.33 -14.83
C ASP A 389 -35.78 -30.47 -14.02
N ARG A 390 -35.82 -29.93 -12.79
CA ARG A 390 -37.02 -29.89 -11.96
C ARG A 390 -38.09 -28.96 -12.54
N ALA A 391 -37.72 -27.80 -13.07
CA ALA A 391 -38.66 -26.91 -13.75
C ALA A 391 -39.22 -27.55 -15.05
N ALA A 392 -38.42 -28.32 -15.77
CA ALA A 392 -38.84 -29.07 -16.95
C ALA A 392 -39.77 -30.25 -16.61
N LEU A 393 -39.54 -30.93 -15.48
CA LEU A 393 -40.43 -31.97 -14.94
C LEU A 393 -41.78 -31.39 -14.48
N ASP A 394 -41.76 -30.24 -13.80
CA ASP A 394 -42.98 -29.54 -13.33
C ASP A 394 -43.78 -28.94 -14.51
N GLY A 395 -43.11 -28.47 -15.57
CA GLY A 395 -43.73 -28.00 -16.80
C GLY A 395 -44.44 -29.09 -17.64
N TYR A 396 -44.04 -30.35 -17.47
CA TYR A 396 -44.71 -31.49 -18.10
C TYR A 396 -46.08 -31.81 -17.46
N SER A 397 -46.32 -31.36 -16.22
CA SER A 397 -47.59 -31.55 -15.50
C SER A 397 -48.69 -30.60 -16.00
N THR A 398 -48.33 -29.37 -16.37
CA THR A 398 -49.28 -28.33 -16.81
C THR A 398 -49.73 -28.48 -18.25
N LEU A 399 -48.90 -29.04 -19.15
CA LEU A 399 -49.29 -29.32 -20.55
C LEU A 399 -50.20 -30.54 -20.73
N LYS A 400 -50.41 -31.36 -19.68
CA LYS A 400 -51.40 -32.45 -19.68
C LYS A 400 -52.83 -32.03 -19.32
N ARG A 401 -53.07 -30.75 -18.98
CA ARG A 401 -54.41 -30.22 -18.64
C ARG A 401 -55.12 -29.48 -19.78
N LEU A 402 -54.50 -29.32 -20.95
CA LEU A 402 -55.08 -28.60 -22.08
C LEU A 402 -54.84 -29.34 -23.40
N ALA A 403 -55.49 -30.49 -23.58
CA ALA A 403 -55.72 -31.09 -24.90
C ALA A 403 -57.15 -31.66 -24.96
N PRO A 404 -57.87 -31.47 -26.09
CA PRO A 404 -59.31 -31.71 -26.17
C PRO A 404 -59.63 -33.21 -26.17
N THR A 405 -60.59 -33.60 -25.35
CA THR A 405 -61.14 -34.97 -25.32
C THR A 405 -62.21 -35.11 -26.40
N ASN A 406 -61.89 -35.85 -27.46
CA ASN A 406 -62.82 -36.55 -28.35
C ASN A 406 -62.07 -37.82 -28.81
N ALA A 407 -62.60 -39.04 -28.83
CA ALA A 407 -63.89 -39.59 -28.45
C ALA A 407 -63.74 -41.12 -28.26
N SER A 408 -64.74 -41.73 -27.60
CA SER A 408 -65.16 -43.13 -27.75
C SER A 408 -64.26 -44.27 -27.25
N ARG A 409 -64.68 -44.92 -26.15
CA ARG A 409 -64.97 -46.37 -26.19
C ARG A 409 -65.87 -46.85 -25.03
N MET A 410 -67.03 -47.38 -25.44
CA MET A 410 -67.84 -48.44 -24.84
C MET A 410 -67.42 -49.00 -23.48
N LYS A 411 -68.37 -49.02 -22.54
CA LYS A 411 -68.80 -50.25 -21.84
C LYS A 411 -70.25 -50.13 -21.34
N ARG A 412 -71.12 -51.00 -21.89
CA ARG A 412 -72.32 -51.56 -21.23
C ARG A 412 -71.87 -52.12 -19.85
N SER A 413 -72.62 -52.20 -18.76
CA SER A 413 -74.06 -52.45 -18.55
C SER A 413 -74.33 -52.31 -17.03
N LYS A 414 -75.49 -51.75 -16.63
CA LYS A 414 -76.59 -52.48 -15.95
C LYS A 414 -77.57 -51.53 -15.23
N HIS A 415 -78.80 -51.52 -15.72
CA HIS A 415 -80.00 -51.70 -14.89
C HIS A 415 -80.63 -53.03 -15.36
N GLY A 416 -81.08 -53.86 -14.41
CA GLY A 416 -81.61 -55.21 -14.67
C GLY A 416 -80.73 -56.32 -14.13
#